data_AF-A0A842T0X2-F1
#
_entry.id   AF-A0A842T0X2-F1
#
_cell.length_a   1.000
_cell.length_b   1.000
_cell.length_c   1.000
_cell.angle_alpha   90.00
_cell.angle_beta   90.00
_cell.angle_gamma   90.00
#
_symmetry.space_group_name_H-M   'P 1'
#
loop_
_entity.id
_entity.type
_entity.pdbx_description
1 polymer ?
#
loop_
_entity_poly.entity_id
_entity_poly.type
_entity_poly.pdbx_seq_one_letter_code
_entity_poly.pdbx_strand_id
1 'polypeptide(L)'
;MRTFLLLAGMLVLYGCCMTPETYQDLNYTYTIPEDDSSPELPITEDEQPEEQTEEGEYVPPEPEENNTAETTQTDCATMTPDCESCLAKTGCGWCKSSNSCLLGDESGPGVSSCPEGKWTVTVQGCSVVEEGESCSDITTCSDCLSGTGCKWCIQGTKCVPESSPEECFGGWLTESYQCAYASR
;
A
#
# COMPACT_ATOMS: atom_id res chain seq x y z
N MET A 1 -56.50 -48.91 5.99
CA MET A 1 -57.49 -47.97 6.56
C MET A 1 -56.82 -46.61 6.58
N ARG A 2 -57.21 -45.72 5.65
CA ARG A 2 -57.95 -44.45 5.91
C ARG A 2 -57.09 -43.50 6.77
N THR A 3 -56.58 -42.37 6.28
CA THR A 3 -57.38 -41.21 5.83
C THR A 3 -56.58 -40.29 4.90
N PHE A 4 -57.32 -39.70 3.96
CA PHE A 4 -56.97 -38.85 2.83
C PHE A 4 -57.12 -37.34 3.18
N LEU A 5 -56.35 -36.48 2.49
CA LEU A 5 -56.73 -35.18 1.89
C LEU A 5 -57.24 -33.98 2.74
N LEU A 6 -56.64 -32.82 2.38
CA LEU A 6 -57.18 -31.44 2.24
C LEU A 6 -57.00 -30.44 3.39
N LEU A 7 -56.18 -29.41 3.10
CA LEU A 7 -56.51 -27.97 3.02
C LEU A 7 -55.18 -27.28 2.61
N ALA A 8 -54.91 -26.85 1.37
CA ALA A 8 -55.60 -25.86 0.53
C ALA A 8 -55.94 -24.58 1.30
N GLY A 9 -55.06 -23.57 1.21
CA GLY A 9 -55.43 -22.18 1.53
C GLY A 9 -54.32 -21.35 2.15
N MET A 10 -53.46 -20.75 1.33
CA MET A 10 -53.18 -19.30 1.36
C MET A 10 -52.19 -18.94 0.25
N LEU A 11 -52.75 -18.77 -0.95
CA LEU A 11 -52.25 -17.82 -1.94
C LEU A 11 -52.33 -16.42 -1.30
N VAL A 12 -51.22 -15.93 -0.73
CA VAL A 12 -51.05 -14.51 -0.47
C VAL A 12 -50.30 -13.92 -1.66
N LEU A 13 -51.12 -13.55 -2.65
CA LEU A 13 -50.77 -12.56 -3.65
C LEU A 13 -50.63 -11.20 -2.95
N TYR A 14 -49.41 -10.84 -2.56
CA TYR A 14 -48.99 -9.45 -2.43
C TYR A 14 -47.87 -9.28 -3.47
N GLY A 15 -48.19 -8.87 -4.70
CA GLY A 15 -48.25 -7.45 -5.03
C GLY A 15 -46.82 -6.89 -5.04
N CYS A 16 -45.99 -7.09 -6.07
CA CYS A 16 -46.09 -6.47 -7.40
C CYS A 16 -46.55 -5.01 -7.32
N CYS A 17 -45.70 -4.13 -6.78
CA CYS A 17 -45.64 -2.69 -7.06
C CYS A 17 -44.35 -2.10 -6.45
N MET A 18 -43.18 -2.59 -6.86
CA MET A 18 -41.96 -1.77 -6.81
C MET A 18 -41.83 -1.18 -8.21
N THR A 19 -42.25 0.06 -8.33
CA THR A 19 -42.04 0.88 -9.52
C THR A 19 -40.55 0.91 -9.87
N PRO A 20 -40.15 0.75 -11.15
CA PRO A 20 -38.80 1.08 -11.53
C PRO A 20 -38.63 2.59 -11.36
N GLU A 21 -37.96 3.00 -10.28
CA GLU A 21 -37.36 4.33 -10.26
C GLU A 21 -36.36 4.36 -11.41
N THR A 22 -36.68 5.18 -12.40
CA THR A 22 -35.76 5.60 -13.44
C THR A 22 -34.54 6.19 -12.74
N TYR A 23 -33.49 5.38 -12.59
CA TYR A 23 -32.16 5.81 -12.20
C TYR A 23 -31.71 6.77 -13.29
N GLN A 24 -31.89 8.07 -13.04
CA GLN A 24 -31.30 9.09 -13.90
C GLN A 24 -29.80 8.97 -13.70
N ASP A 25 -29.10 8.53 -14.75
CA ASP A 25 -27.66 8.71 -14.91
C ASP A 25 -27.35 10.19 -14.66
N LEU A 26 -26.96 10.52 -13.42
CA LEU A 26 -26.23 11.72 -13.14
C LEU A 26 -24.85 11.49 -13.75
N ASN A 27 -24.76 11.78 -15.05
CA ASN A 27 -23.54 11.91 -15.81
C ASN A 27 -22.77 13.10 -15.25
N TYR A 28 -22.16 12.91 -14.07
CA TYR A 28 -21.30 13.88 -13.42
C TYR A 28 -20.01 13.89 -14.22
N THR A 29 -20.01 14.68 -15.28
CA THR A 29 -18.83 15.03 -16.05
C THR A 29 -17.98 15.90 -15.13
N TYR A 30 -17.14 15.23 -14.34
CA TYR A 30 -16.06 15.89 -13.62
C TYR A 30 -15.05 16.35 -14.67
N THR A 31 -15.20 17.60 -15.12
CA THR A 31 -14.12 18.32 -15.80
C THR A 31 -12.98 18.45 -14.80
N ILE A 32 -11.98 17.58 -14.94
CA ILE A 32 -10.68 17.73 -14.30
C ILE A 32 -10.14 19.06 -14.84
N PRO A 33 -9.88 20.07 -13.99
CA PRO A 33 -9.15 21.24 -14.43
C PRO A 33 -7.77 20.77 -14.90
N GLU A 34 -7.47 20.99 -16.18
CA GLU A 34 -6.13 20.87 -16.73
C GLU A 34 -5.29 21.98 -16.06
N ASP A 35 -4.75 21.68 -14.88
CA ASP A 35 -3.72 22.50 -14.26
C ASP A 35 -2.41 22.19 -14.98
N ASP A 36 -2.24 22.87 -16.11
CA ASP A 36 -1.03 22.95 -16.95
C ASP A 36 0.06 23.77 -16.24
N SER A 37 0.34 23.42 -14.99
CA SER A 37 1.42 23.98 -14.20
C SER A 37 2.43 22.88 -13.92
N SER A 38 3.03 22.34 -14.99
CA SER A 38 4.29 21.62 -14.87
C SER A 38 5.39 22.67 -14.67
N PRO A 39 5.98 22.82 -13.46
CA PRO A 39 7.13 23.68 -13.31
C PRO A 39 8.28 23.07 -14.12
N GLU A 40 8.69 23.76 -15.18
CA GLU A 40 9.95 23.48 -15.86
C GLU A 40 11.07 23.54 -14.82
N LEU A 41 11.64 22.37 -14.50
CA LEU A 41 12.82 22.29 -13.66
C LEU A 41 13.95 23.02 -14.38
N PRO A 42 14.66 23.95 -13.72
CA PRO A 42 15.84 24.57 -14.29
C PRO A 42 16.90 23.50 -14.50
N ILE A 43 17.18 23.24 -15.77
CA ILE A 43 18.34 22.49 -16.25
C ILE A 43 19.56 23.31 -15.84
N THR A 44 20.21 22.94 -14.73
CA THR A 44 21.56 23.40 -14.43
C THR A 44 22.49 22.68 -15.39
N GLU A 45 22.96 23.41 -16.39
CA GLU A 45 23.99 23.00 -17.32
C GLU A 45 25.24 22.57 -16.55
N ASP A 46 25.71 21.36 -16.85
CA ASP A 46 26.97 20.80 -16.41
C ASP A 46 28.13 21.78 -16.67
N GLU A 47 28.71 22.32 -15.60
CA GLU A 47 30.04 22.92 -15.64
C GLU A 47 31.07 21.80 -15.84
N GLN A 48 31.51 21.68 -17.09
CA GLN A 48 32.66 20.93 -17.53
C GLN A 48 33.93 21.42 -16.80
N PRO A 49 34.67 20.57 -16.06
CA PRO A 49 35.94 20.98 -15.47
C PRO A 49 36.99 21.12 -16.57
N GLU A 50 37.60 22.29 -16.64
CA GLU A 50 38.77 22.54 -17.48
C GLU A 50 39.95 21.69 -17.03
N GLU A 51 40.50 20.95 -17.98
CA GLU A 51 41.78 20.26 -17.91
C GLU A 51 42.89 21.31 -17.78
N GLN A 52 43.42 21.50 -16.56
CA GLN A 52 44.65 22.23 -16.33
C GLN A 52 45.77 21.24 -15.99
N THR A 53 46.63 21.05 -16.99
CA THR A 53 47.97 20.49 -16.84
C THR A 53 48.84 21.58 -16.22
N GLU A 54 49.32 21.39 -14.99
CA GLU A 54 50.38 22.23 -14.45
C GLU A 54 51.45 21.37 -13.74
N GLU A 55 52.69 21.72 -14.02
CA GLU A 55 53.91 20.97 -13.76
C GLU A 55 54.22 20.84 -12.27
N GLY A 56 54.90 19.75 -11.94
CA GLY A 56 55.11 19.27 -10.58
C GLY A 56 55.88 20.23 -9.68
N GLU A 57 55.23 20.59 -8.59
CA GLU A 57 55.87 21.08 -7.38
C GLU A 57 56.06 19.90 -6.41
N TYR A 58 57.28 19.71 -5.93
CA TYR A 58 57.65 18.63 -5.00
C TYR A 58 57.03 18.93 -3.63
N VAL A 59 55.85 18.36 -3.37
CA VAL A 59 55.18 18.41 -2.07
C VAL A 59 55.91 17.45 -1.11
N PRO A 60 56.36 17.91 0.07
CA PRO A 60 56.92 17.06 1.12
C PRO A 60 55.92 15.96 1.49
N PRO A 61 56.35 14.74 1.84
CA PRO A 61 55.44 13.67 2.21
C PRO A 61 54.60 14.10 3.42
N GLU A 62 53.32 14.37 3.13
CA GLU A 62 52.25 14.57 4.09
C GLU A 62 52.17 13.32 4.97
N PRO A 63 52.10 13.46 6.30
CA PRO A 63 51.98 12.30 7.19
C PRO A 63 50.75 11.50 6.76
N GLU A 64 50.91 10.18 6.63
CA GLU A 64 49.84 9.25 6.26
C GLU A 64 48.64 9.42 7.20
N GLU A 65 47.74 10.33 6.84
CA GLU A 65 46.41 10.43 7.41
C GLU A 65 45.70 9.15 6.99
N ASN A 66 45.67 8.26 7.96
CA ASN A 66 44.92 7.02 7.96
C ASN A 66 43.45 7.40 7.71
N ASN A 67 43.08 7.55 6.43
CA ASN A 67 41.72 7.65 5.91
C ASN A 67 41.01 6.33 6.20
N THR A 68 40.82 6.08 7.49
CA THR A 68 39.75 5.26 8.00
C THR A 68 38.53 6.07 7.63
N ALA A 69 38.01 5.85 6.42
CA ALA A 69 36.66 6.21 6.07
C ALA A 69 35.83 5.61 7.21
N GLU A 70 35.50 6.46 8.17
CA GLU A 70 34.68 6.13 9.31
C GLU A 70 33.34 5.84 8.68
N THR A 71 33.15 4.56 8.32
CA THR A 71 31.89 4.02 7.87
C THR A 71 31.01 4.22 9.08
N THR A 72 30.31 5.36 9.12
CA THR A 72 29.25 5.65 10.08
C THR A 72 28.36 4.44 10.00
N GLN A 73 28.53 3.55 10.98
CA GLN A 73 27.91 2.24 10.95
C GLN A 73 26.43 2.50 11.11
N THR A 74 25.71 2.50 9.99
CA THR A 74 24.31 2.87 9.94
C THR A 74 23.56 1.86 10.78
N ASP A 75 23.14 2.29 11.96
CA ASP A 75 22.36 1.45 12.85
C ASP A 75 20.90 1.47 12.36
N CYS A 76 20.60 0.52 11.47
CA CYS A 76 19.26 0.30 10.95
C CYS A 76 18.33 -0.30 12.02
N ALA A 77 18.89 -1.07 12.96
CA ALA A 77 18.13 -1.85 13.94
C ALA A 77 17.50 -1.00 15.06
N THR A 78 18.05 0.19 15.33
CA THR A 78 17.52 1.12 16.35
C THR A 78 16.43 2.04 15.84
N MET A 79 16.13 2.01 14.54
CA MET A 79 15.05 2.81 13.99
C MET A 79 13.69 2.22 14.34
N THR A 80 12.72 3.11 14.60
CA THR A 80 11.31 2.76 14.77
C THR A 80 10.81 1.91 13.60
N PRO A 81 9.79 1.06 13.81
CA PRO A 81 9.27 0.11 12.83
C PRO A 81 8.42 0.81 11.75
N ASP A 82 8.97 1.86 11.16
CA ASP A 82 8.39 2.60 10.04
C ASP A 82 9.26 2.38 8.82
N CYS A 83 8.64 1.86 7.76
CA CYS A 83 9.37 1.49 6.56
C CYS A 83 9.96 2.71 5.84
N GLU A 84 9.24 3.82 5.75
CA GLU A 84 9.75 5.03 5.10
C GLU A 84 10.97 5.60 5.84
N SER A 85 10.89 5.68 7.16
CA SER A 85 11.99 6.11 8.03
C SER A 85 13.20 5.21 7.93
N CYS A 86 13.00 3.89 7.76
CA CYS A 86 14.06 2.93 7.53
C CYS A 86 14.78 3.18 6.21
N LEU A 87 14.01 3.34 5.13
CA LEU A 87 14.54 3.52 3.78
C LEU A 87 15.15 4.90 3.53
N ALA A 88 14.84 5.89 4.37
CA ALA A 88 15.50 7.20 4.35
C ALA A 88 17.00 7.12 4.68
N LYS A 89 17.49 6.02 5.26
CA LYS A 89 18.92 5.81 5.55
C LYS A 89 19.60 4.93 4.50
N THR A 90 20.69 5.44 3.94
CA THR A 90 21.56 4.70 3.03
C THR A 90 22.11 3.44 3.70
N GLY A 91 21.98 2.30 3.02
CA GLY A 91 22.44 0.99 3.51
C GLY A 91 21.47 0.27 4.44
N CYS A 92 20.26 0.81 4.60
CA CYS A 92 19.16 0.11 5.27
C CYS A 92 18.12 -0.37 4.25
N GLY A 93 17.46 -1.47 4.59
CA GLY A 93 16.27 -1.95 3.90
C GLY A 93 15.24 -2.51 4.87
N TRP A 94 14.02 -2.66 4.37
CA TRP A 94 12.89 -3.10 5.16
C TRP A 94 12.58 -4.57 4.90
N CYS A 95 12.43 -5.33 5.99
CA CYS A 95 11.93 -6.70 5.92
C CYS A 95 10.46 -6.76 6.33
N LYS A 96 9.58 -6.96 5.35
CA LYS A 96 8.12 -6.99 5.54
C LYS A 96 7.69 -8.09 6.51
N SER A 97 8.29 -9.27 6.44
CA SER A 97 7.86 -10.42 7.26
C SER A 97 8.09 -10.22 8.76
N SER A 98 9.09 -9.44 9.14
CA SER A 98 9.43 -9.17 10.54
C SER A 98 9.09 -7.75 10.97
N ASN A 99 8.54 -6.93 10.07
CA ASN A 99 8.28 -5.51 10.28
C ASN A 99 9.48 -4.80 10.93
N SER A 100 10.68 -5.03 10.38
CA SER A 100 11.94 -4.53 10.95
C SER A 100 12.85 -3.93 9.88
N CYS A 101 13.56 -2.89 10.28
CA CYS A 101 14.63 -2.28 9.49
C CYS A 101 15.94 -3.04 9.71
N LEU A 102 16.56 -3.50 8.62
CA LEU A 102 17.80 -4.28 8.67
C LEU A 102 18.85 -3.62 7.78
N LEU A 103 20.13 -3.84 8.10
CA LEU A 103 21.23 -3.42 7.24
C LEU A 103 21.22 -4.25 5.95
N GLY A 104 21.31 -3.59 4.79
CA GLY A 104 21.32 -4.26 3.49
C GLY A 104 21.18 -3.30 2.32
N ASP A 105 21.21 -3.86 1.12
CA ASP A 105 21.09 -3.12 -0.14
C ASP A 105 20.10 -3.82 -1.10
N GLU A 106 20.10 -3.44 -2.38
CA GLU A 106 19.19 -4.02 -3.38
C GLU A 106 19.35 -5.54 -3.53
N SER A 107 20.52 -6.09 -3.17
CA SER A 107 20.83 -7.53 -3.21
C SER A 107 20.23 -8.30 -2.04
N GLY A 108 19.81 -7.60 -0.97
CA GLY A 108 19.25 -8.22 0.22
C GLY A 108 19.82 -7.68 1.54
N PRO A 109 19.38 -8.26 2.67
CA PRO A 109 19.93 -7.96 3.99
C PRO A 109 21.37 -8.48 4.13
N GLY A 110 22.27 -7.67 4.71
CA GLY A 110 23.70 -7.96 4.79
C GLY A 110 24.12 -8.89 5.94
N VAL A 111 23.38 -8.89 7.06
CA VAL A 111 23.75 -9.65 8.29
C VAL A 111 22.64 -10.55 8.83
N SER A 112 21.43 -10.41 8.30
CA SER A 112 20.23 -11.11 8.77
C SER A 112 19.51 -11.71 7.57
N SER A 113 18.59 -12.65 7.82
CA SER A 113 17.80 -13.27 6.76
C SER A 113 16.41 -12.66 6.70
N CYS A 114 16.05 -12.10 5.55
CA CYS A 114 14.68 -11.76 5.20
C CYS A 114 14.21 -12.78 4.15
N PRO A 115 13.01 -13.37 4.26
CA PRO A 115 12.49 -14.28 3.24
C PRO A 115 12.49 -13.65 1.85
N GLU A 116 12.72 -14.48 0.82
CA GLU A 116 12.68 -14.03 -0.57
C GLU A 116 11.34 -13.31 -0.88
N GLY A 117 11.43 -12.18 -1.59
CA GLY A 117 10.26 -11.35 -1.93
C GLY A 117 9.68 -10.51 -0.77
N LYS A 118 10.20 -10.64 0.45
CA LYS A 118 9.79 -9.81 1.61
C LYS A 118 10.77 -8.68 1.91
N TRP A 119 11.91 -8.62 1.22
CA TRP A 119 12.88 -7.54 1.30
C TRP A 119 12.52 -6.39 0.35
N THR A 120 12.68 -5.15 0.80
CA THR A 120 12.58 -3.97 -0.07
C THR A 120 13.55 -2.89 0.37
N VAL A 121 14.07 -2.15 -0.61
CA VAL A 121 14.84 -0.92 -0.43
C VAL A 121 14.11 0.30 -1.02
N THR A 122 12.90 0.11 -1.54
CA THR A 122 12.08 1.17 -2.16
C THR A 122 10.83 1.44 -1.34
N VAL A 123 10.41 2.71 -1.32
CA VAL A 123 9.19 3.17 -0.64
C VAL A 123 7.95 2.50 -1.22
N GLN A 124 7.91 2.20 -2.53
CA GLN A 124 6.77 1.45 -3.09
C GLN A 124 6.67 0.04 -2.51
N GLY A 125 7.81 -0.57 -2.19
CA GLY A 125 7.83 -1.85 -1.49
C GLY A 125 7.40 -1.74 -0.03
N CYS A 126 7.35 -0.56 0.60
CA CYS A 126 6.89 -0.41 1.99
C CYS A 126 5.42 -0.77 2.19
N SER A 127 4.63 -0.79 1.12
CA SER A 127 3.24 -1.25 1.13
C SER A 127 3.21 -2.66 1.74
N VAL A 128 2.83 -2.73 3.02
CA VAL A 128 2.68 -3.97 3.76
C VAL A 128 1.40 -4.60 3.24
N VAL A 129 1.49 -5.30 2.11
CA VAL A 129 0.54 -6.36 1.84
C VAL A 129 0.93 -7.47 2.81
N GLU A 130 0.41 -7.37 4.04
CA GLU A 130 0.31 -8.50 4.96
C GLU A 130 -0.48 -9.58 4.20
N GLU A 131 0.22 -10.40 3.43
CA GLU A 131 -0.28 -11.69 2.96
C GLU A 131 -0.40 -12.60 4.19
N GLY A 132 -1.33 -12.29 5.08
CA GLY A 132 -1.37 -12.86 6.43
C GLY A 132 -2.77 -13.03 6.98
N GLU A 133 -3.62 -12.02 6.82
CA GLU A 133 -5.06 -12.20 6.99
C GLU A 133 -5.68 -12.11 5.61
N SER A 134 -6.12 -13.26 5.09
CA SER A 134 -7.00 -13.24 3.94
C SER A 134 -8.15 -12.32 4.32
N CYS A 135 -8.45 -11.30 3.52
CA CYS A 135 -9.59 -10.43 3.77
C CYS A 135 -10.84 -11.27 4.11
N SER A 136 -10.96 -12.47 3.53
CA SER A 136 -12.02 -13.46 3.78
C SER A 136 -12.20 -13.90 5.25
N ASP A 137 -11.16 -13.85 6.08
CA ASP A 137 -11.20 -14.25 7.49
C ASP A 137 -11.72 -13.12 8.40
N ILE A 138 -11.75 -11.89 7.88
CA ILE A 138 -12.19 -10.72 8.61
C ILE A 138 -13.70 -10.57 8.50
N THR A 139 -14.38 -10.63 9.65
CA THR A 139 -15.85 -10.60 9.75
C THR A 139 -16.39 -9.28 10.29
N THR A 140 -15.53 -8.28 10.52
CA THR A 140 -15.96 -6.94 10.91
C THR A 140 -15.48 -5.91 9.89
N CYS A 141 -16.33 -4.92 9.62
CA CYS A 141 -16.01 -3.86 8.67
C CYS A 141 -14.78 -3.05 9.09
N SER A 142 -14.66 -2.72 10.38
CA SER A 142 -13.56 -1.92 10.89
C SER A 142 -12.23 -2.65 10.75
N ASP A 143 -12.16 -3.93 11.09
CA ASP A 143 -10.92 -4.70 10.97
C ASP A 143 -10.55 -4.90 9.49
N CYS A 144 -11.56 -5.09 8.62
CA CYS A 144 -11.36 -5.26 7.18
C CYS A 144 -10.71 -4.04 6.54
N LEU A 145 -11.16 -2.84 6.94
CA LEU A 145 -10.69 -1.57 6.40
C LEU A 145 -9.54 -0.97 7.23
N SER A 146 -9.07 -1.67 8.27
CA SER A 146 -7.85 -1.31 8.99
C SER A 146 -6.60 -1.84 8.27
N GLY A 147 -6.73 -2.90 7.47
CA GLY A 147 -5.67 -3.40 6.58
C GLY A 147 -5.63 -2.67 5.24
N THR A 148 -4.50 -2.79 4.52
CA THR A 148 -4.40 -2.30 3.14
C THR A 148 -4.82 -3.39 2.14
N GLY A 149 -5.47 -3.01 1.04
CA GLY A 149 -5.81 -3.93 -0.04
C GLY A 149 -7.03 -4.83 0.21
N CYS A 150 -7.88 -4.50 1.18
CA CYS A 150 -9.18 -5.13 1.39
C CYS A 150 -10.33 -4.13 1.16
N LYS A 151 -11.50 -4.64 0.80
CA LYS A 151 -12.76 -3.89 0.69
C LYS A 151 -13.89 -4.66 1.38
N TRP A 152 -14.84 -3.92 1.95
CA TRP A 152 -15.95 -4.49 2.72
C TRP A 152 -17.28 -4.41 1.96
N CYS A 153 -18.01 -5.52 1.88
CA CYS A 153 -19.33 -5.57 1.25
C CYS A 153 -20.43 -5.15 2.23
N ILE A 154 -21.17 -4.09 1.91
CA ILE A 154 -22.22 -3.52 2.77
C ILE A 154 -23.32 -4.55 3.10
N GLN A 155 -23.86 -5.24 2.10
CA GLN A 155 -24.97 -6.20 2.29
C GLN A 155 -24.51 -7.61 2.68
N GLY A 156 -23.28 -7.99 2.30
CA GLY A 156 -22.78 -9.35 2.43
C GLY A 156 -22.01 -9.64 3.71
N THR A 157 -21.70 -8.60 4.51
CA THR A 157 -20.84 -8.69 5.69
C THR A 157 -19.55 -9.48 5.42
N LYS A 158 -18.97 -9.26 4.25
CA LYS A 158 -17.81 -10.01 3.75
C LYS A 158 -16.71 -9.03 3.40
N CYS A 159 -15.52 -9.30 3.91
CA CYS A 159 -14.30 -8.63 3.51
C CYS A 159 -13.63 -9.43 2.39
N VAL A 160 -13.21 -8.74 1.32
CA VAL A 160 -12.54 -9.37 0.18
C VAL A 160 -11.33 -8.53 -0.24
N PRO A 161 -10.35 -9.11 -0.95
CA PRO A 161 -9.28 -8.33 -1.54
C PRO A 161 -9.82 -7.25 -2.47
N GLU A 162 -9.18 -6.09 -2.50
CA GLU A 162 -9.54 -4.98 -3.38
C GLU A 162 -9.58 -5.41 -4.85
N SER A 163 -8.63 -6.27 -5.24
CA SER A 163 -8.50 -6.89 -6.56
C SER A 163 -9.57 -7.93 -6.89
N SER A 164 -10.43 -8.31 -5.94
CA SER A 164 -11.47 -9.31 -6.16
C SER A 164 -12.50 -8.80 -7.19
N PRO A 165 -12.84 -9.59 -8.23
CA PRO A 165 -13.88 -9.25 -9.20
C PRO A 165 -15.29 -9.46 -8.66
N GLU A 166 -15.44 -9.88 -7.40
CA GLU A 166 -16.76 -10.05 -6.79
C GLU A 166 -17.54 -8.73 -6.80
N GLU A 167 -18.84 -8.84 -7.11
CA GLU A 167 -19.78 -7.73 -7.02
C GLU A 167 -20.46 -7.76 -5.64
N CYS A 168 -20.49 -6.62 -4.96
CA CYS A 168 -21.28 -6.45 -3.76
C CYS A 168 -22.56 -5.69 -4.09
N PHE A 169 -23.71 -6.32 -3.82
CA PHE A 169 -24.98 -5.61 -3.87
C PHE A 169 -24.97 -4.50 -2.82
N GLY A 170 -25.23 -3.25 -3.23
CA GLY A 170 -25.13 -2.07 -2.35
C GLY A 170 -23.77 -1.37 -2.36
N GLY A 171 -22.74 -1.96 -2.98
CA GLY A 171 -21.43 -1.33 -3.16
C GLY A 171 -20.37 -1.75 -2.13
N TRP A 172 -19.14 -1.32 -2.40
CA TRP A 172 -17.96 -1.61 -1.60
C TRP A 172 -17.58 -0.42 -0.74
N LEU A 173 -17.17 -0.70 0.49
CA LEU A 173 -16.50 0.27 1.34
C LEU A 173 -14.99 0.06 1.25
N THR A 174 -14.26 1.17 1.17
CA THR A 174 -12.78 1.19 1.13
C THR A 174 -12.20 1.98 2.30
N GLU A 175 -13.04 2.71 3.04
CA GLU A 175 -12.62 3.58 4.13
C GLU A 175 -13.35 3.23 5.44
N SER A 176 -12.60 3.12 6.54
CA SER A 176 -13.11 2.65 7.85
C SER A 176 -14.26 3.49 8.41
N TYR A 177 -14.32 4.80 8.14
CA TYR A 177 -15.39 5.67 8.62
C TYR A 177 -16.77 5.33 8.01
N GLN A 178 -16.79 4.65 6.85
CA GLN A 178 -18.02 4.28 6.16
C GLN A 178 -18.77 3.14 6.90
N CYS A 179 -18.06 2.36 7.72
CA CYS A 179 -18.63 1.25 8.50
C CYS A 179 -19.74 1.70 9.47
N ALA A 180 -19.66 2.93 9.99
CA ALA A 180 -20.66 3.49 10.90
C ALA A 180 -22.02 3.74 10.24
N TYR A 181 -22.05 3.86 8.91
CA TYR A 181 -23.26 4.10 8.13
C TYR A 181 -23.88 2.82 7.57
N ALA A 182 -23.06 1.80 7.33
CA ALA A 182 -23.50 0.52 6.75
C ALA A 182 -24.18 -0.43 7.75
N SER A 183 -24.09 -0.18 9.05
CA SER A 183 -24.61 -1.03 10.12
C SER A 183 -26.02 -0.66 10.62
N ARG A 184 -26.75 0.17 9.85
CA ARG A 184 -28.14 0.57 10.13
C ARG A 184 -29.12 -0.11 9.19
#